data_AF-A0A1I1A0D3-F1
#
_entry.id   AF-A0A1I1A0D3-F1
#
_cell.length_a   1.000
_cell.length_b   1.000
_cell.length_c   1.000
_cell.angle_alpha   90.00
_cell.angle_beta   90.00
_cell.angle_gamma   90.00
#
_symmetry.space_group_name_H-M   'P 1'
#
loop_
_entity.id
_entity.type
_entity.pdbx_description
1 polymer ?
#
loop_
_entity_poly.entity_id
_entity_poly.type
_entity_poly.pdbx_seq_one_letter_code
_entity_poly.pdbx_strand_id
1 'polypeptide(L)'
;MRNVTKMFLAIVLALGLIFFCDIATESELTFMEASAISLKTIKLDKGASNKDIQDALDVNSKGQYKLTVVIPKGTYKLDSTLYVYPNTTISAKGATLKKTKRYGAMVENVLDNDKGGYDGNHDITIDGGKWDSSPIMKKKGTETFRFIHCNNITIKNASLCNVPVGSHLIVFAGTRRCLVSNCKFYGYYNYKKLTAAKCPKEAIQLDIVHSLEQVPTKQYVCWDDLPCTGITISNNEFYKFSRGIGSHTAIAGRFHSFITISNNNFHDLSDEVMKLFNYLHLTINDNTIKNVRQGILAYTYLEAAEKDSYFGTNNKKVYSLPGDYDIIIENNTIKNVKDKGEFWGDGIRIIGGDERPIPGVIIRNNKISNTDRYGIFTTYANGIKILKNKIHKAGADGMNLGNSSFAVIKKNKISNTKCDGIKISVGSNYTNISSNTIKKYGMGNAYGSTYGIMLADCRGSKKHNILVKNNLIEGKSKGDRKDGIRTSNADYVKVLTNEVVSSGGCGVYSYNSKHAYIKGNKILKSLKNGINLTINCNDAKIVSNVISSPKSDGIFIFDSKASNVKANTINASKGVTGILINESNSSKILNNKVKGTTKKRGIVIIKSKHCKKKNNVIKVK
;
A
#
# COMPACT_ATOMS: atom_id res chain seq x y z
N MET A 1 23.47 32.93 49.61
CA MET A 1 24.45 33.87 50.19
C MET A 1 25.76 33.73 49.44
N ARG A 2 26.34 34.88 49.02
CA ARG A 2 27.64 35.09 48.34
C ARG A 2 27.72 34.62 46.88
N ASN A 3 27.54 35.53 45.92
CA ASN A 3 28.44 36.59 45.44
C ASN A 3 29.20 36.12 44.18
N VAL A 4 28.62 36.47 43.03
CA VAL A 4 29.22 36.39 41.69
C VAL A 4 29.70 37.78 41.35
N THR A 5 30.94 37.92 40.85
CA THR A 5 31.44 39.22 40.37
C THR A 5 32.41 39.03 39.20
N LYS A 6 32.31 40.00 38.27
CA LYS A 6 33.11 40.33 37.07
C LYS A 6 32.53 39.70 35.79
N MET A 7 32.14 40.48 34.77
CA MET A 7 32.95 41.53 34.12
C MET A 7 32.10 42.52 33.26
N PHE A 8 32.32 43.84 33.47
CA PHE A 8 32.27 45.05 32.58
C PHE A 8 31.03 45.37 31.68
N LEU A 9 30.28 46.48 31.84
CA LEU A 9 30.50 47.96 31.61
C LEU A 9 30.43 48.35 30.10
N ALA A 10 29.49 49.15 29.57
CA ALA A 10 29.14 50.58 29.78
C ALA A 10 27.66 50.87 29.32
N ILE A 11 26.80 51.70 29.96
CA ILE A 11 26.75 53.17 30.23
C ILE A 11 26.68 54.02 28.94
N VAL A 12 25.76 54.96 28.65
CA VAL A 12 24.56 55.57 29.27
C VAL A 12 23.81 56.38 28.18
N LEU A 13 22.49 56.55 28.33
CA LEU A 13 21.60 57.48 27.60
C LEU A 13 21.86 58.97 27.91
N ALA A 14 21.66 59.90 26.96
CA ALA A 14 20.81 61.11 27.16
C ALA A 14 20.78 62.06 25.93
N LEU A 15 19.55 62.26 25.42
CA LEU A 15 18.86 63.50 24.99
C LEU A 15 19.64 64.77 24.53
N GLY A 16 19.19 65.35 23.40
CA GLY A 16 19.15 66.82 23.22
C GLY A 16 19.34 67.42 21.81
N LEU A 17 18.23 67.60 21.07
CA LEU A 17 17.79 68.84 20.37
C LEU A 17 18.72 69.60 19.36
N ILE A 18 18.30 69.67 18.07
CA ILE A 18 17.91 70.87 17.27
C ILE A 18 18.15 70.71 15.74
N PHE A 19 17.05 70.89 14.98
CA PHE A 19 16.83 71.37 13.61
C PHE A 19 17.99 71.57 12.62
N PHE A 20 17.81 71.06 11.38
CA PHE A 20 17.52 71.89 10.19
C PHE A 20 16.73 71.10 9.13
N CYS A 21 15.89 71.85 8.42
CA CYS A 21 14.94 71.46 7.38
C CYS A 21 15.56 70.71 6.19
N ASP A 22 14.83 69.72 5.65
CA ASP A 22 14.37 69.81 4.26
C ASP A 22 13.13 68.91 4.06
N ILE A 23 12.07 69.53 3.52
CA ILE A 23 10.77 68.96 3.23
C ILE A 23 10.72 68.65 1.72
N ALA A 24 10.38 67.41 1.36
CA ALA A 24 9.69 66.96 0.15
C ALA A 24 9.91 65.43 0.00
N THR A 25 8.94 64.53 -0.06
CA THR A 25 7.48 64.57 -0.18
C THR A 25 6.93 63.32 0.50
N GLU A 26 5.82 63.45 1.23
CA GLU A 26 5.02 62.30 1.68
C GLU A 26 4.48 61.57 0.45
N SER A 27 5.06 60.40 0.11
CA SER A 27 4.33 59.40 -0.65
C SER A 27 3.50 58.60 0.36
N GLU A 28 2.19 58.71 0.24
CA GLU A 28 1.17 57.96 0.96
C GLU A 28 1.56 56.47 1.12
N LEU A 29 2.06 56.10 2.30
CA LEU A 29 2.05 54.72 2.76
C LEU A 29 0.61 54.40 3.18
N THR A 30 -0.22 54.09 2.18
CA THR A 30 -1.52 53.48 2.39
C THR A 30 -1.30 52.10 3.02
N PHE A 31 -1.41 52.04 4.34
CA PHE A 31 -1.77 50.80 5.02
C PHE A 31 -3.17 50.42 4.50
N MET A 32 -3.23 49.51 3.53
CA MET A 32 -4.46 48.78 3.27
C MET A 32 -4.77 47.97 4.53
N GLU A 33 -5.63 48.51 5.39
CA GLU A 33 -6.41 47.70 6.31
C GLU A 33 -7.08 46.61 5.47
N ALA A 34 -6.72 45.35 5.71
CA ALA A 34 -7.51 44.24 5.21
C ALA A 34 -8.92 44.40 5.80
N SER A 35 -9.85 44.94 5.01
CA SER A 35 -11.24 45.09 5.43
C SER A 35 -11.73 43.73 5.93
N ALA A 36 -12.07 43.64 7.21
CA ALA A 36 -12.53 42.38 7.79
C ALA A 36 -13.76 41.91 7.00
N ILE A 37 -13.65 40.77 6.29
CA ILE A 37 -14.77 40.19 5.54
C ILE A 37 -15.95 40.00 6.49
N SER A 38 -17.09 40.59 6.14
CA SER A 38 -18.28 40.59 7.00
C SER A 38 -18.93 39.20 7.11
N LEU A 39 -19.42 38.84 8.29
CA LEU A 39 -20.16 37.59 8.51
C LEU A 39 -21.61 37.77 8.04
N LYS A 40 -22.15 36.81 7.28
CA LYS A 40 -23.56 36.83 6.87
C LYS A 40 -24.19 35.47 7.00
N THR A 41 -25.39 35.40 7.58
CA THR A 41 -26.16 34.16 7.67
C THR A 41 -27.51 34.35 6.98
N ILE A 42 -27.84 33.43 6.07
CA ILE A 42 -29.14 33.37 5.41
C ILE A 42 -29.79 32.06 5.80
N LYS A 43 -30.96 32.13 6.42
CA LYS A 43 -31.75 30.97 6.78
C LYS A 43 -32.90 30.85 5.80
N LEU A 44 -32.95 29.74 5.07
CA LEU A 44 -34.01 29.47 4.11
C LEU A 44 -35.28 29.02 4.83
N ASP A 45 -36.41 29.22 4.17
CA ASP A 45 -37.70 28.69 4.61
C ASP A 45 -37.85 27.20 4.30
N LYS A 46 -38.74 26.53 5.04
CA LYS A 46 -39.13 25.16 4.72
C LYS A 46 -39.82 25.15 3.36
N GLY A 47 -39.35 24.28 2.47
CA GLY A 47 -39.91 24.17 1.12
C GLY A 47 -39.27 25.10 0.09
N ALA A 48 -38.20 25.81 0.45
CA ALA A 48 -37.36 26.56 -0.49
C ALA A 48 -37.10 25.77 -1.78
N SER A 49 -37.27 26.43 -2.91
CA SER A 49 -36.97 25.88 -4.24
C SER A 49 -35.46 25.77 -4.47
N ASN A 50 -35.07 25.09 -5.55
CA ASN A 50 -33.67 25.09 -6.00
C ASN A 50 -33.16 26.52 -6.26
N LYS A 51 -34.01 27.38 -6.82
CA LYS A 51 -33.71 28.80 -7.07
C LYS A 51 -33.50 29.56 -5.77
N ASP A 52 -34.34 29.37 -4.76
CA ASP A 52 -34.18 30.09 -3.48
C ASP A 52 -32.87 29.72 -2.78
N ILE A 53 -32.44 28.45 -2.88
CA ILE A 53 -31.13 28.02 -2.38
C ILE A 53 -30.00 28.69 -3.18
N GLN A 54 -30.13 28.75 -4.51
CA GLN A 54 -29.13 29.40 -5.37
C GLN A 54 -29.05 30.91 -5.09
N ASP A 55 -30.18 31.61 -5.02
CA ASP A 55 -30.25 33.04 -4.73
C ASP A 55 -29.55 33.38 -3.39
N ALA A 56 -29.68 32.50 -2.39
CA ALA A 56 -28.96 32.64 -1.12
C ALA A 56 -27.45 32.46 -1.27
N LEU A 57 -26.97 31.56 -2.14
CA LEU A 57 -25.54 31.40 -2.44
C LEU A 57 -25.00 32.58 -3.25
N ASP A 58 -25.78 33.11 -4.19
CA ASP A 58 -25.43 34.22 -5.08
C ASP A 58 -25.19 35.53 -4.34
N VAL A 59 -25.68 35.65 -3.09
CA VAL A 59 -25.32 36.75 -2.19
C VAL A 59 -23.81 36.89 -2.01
N ASN A 60 -23.04 35.80 -2.16
CA ASN A 60 -21.58 35.84 -2.11
C ASN A 60 -20.89 35.79 -3.48
N SER A 61 -21.61 36.10 -4.57
CA SER A 61 -21.04 36.12 -5.93
C SER A 61 -19.88 37.10 -6.12
N LYS A 62 -19.79 38.12 -5.27
CA LYS A 62 -18.68 39.10 -5.24
C LYS A 62 -17.67 38.83 -4.10
N GLY A 63 -17.79 37.72 -3.37
CA GLY A 63 -16.87 37.34 -2.29
C GLY A 63 -16.84 38.28 -1.10
N GLN A 64 -17.89 39.09 -0.90
CA GLN A 64 -17.95 40.14 0.13
C GLN A 64 -18.16 39.62 1.56
N TYR A 65 -18.60 38.37 1.69
CA TYR A 65 -19.03 37.79 2.97
C TYR A 65 -18.29 36.49 3.29
N LYS A 66 -18.21 36.20 4.59
CA LYS A 66 -18.17 34.83 5.10
C LYS A 66 -19.61 34.38 5.30
N LEU A 67 -20.14 33.72 4.27
CA LEU A 67 -21.55 33.40 4.17
C LEU A 67 -21.86 32.05 4.82
N THR A 68 -22.95 31.96 5.58
CA THR A 68 -23.58 30.70 5.99
C THR A 68 -25.01 30.63 5.45
N VAL A 69 -25.28 29.68 4.57
CA VAL A 69 -26.64 29.35 4.11
C VAL A 69 -27.17 28.16 4.91
N VAL A 70 -28.21 28.38 5.69
CA VAL A 70 -28.86 27.36 6.52
C VAL A 70 -30.08 26.80 5.80
N ILE A 71 -30.02 25.54 5.41
CA ILE A 71 -31.14 24.79 4.83
C ILE A 71 -31.82 24.01 5.97
N PRO A 72 -33.03 24.38 6.40
CA PRO A 72 -33.67 23.74 7.53
C PRO A 72 -34.08 22.29 7.21
N LYS A 73 -34.36 21.50 8.25
CA LYS A 73 -34.91 20.14 8.10
C LYS A 73 -36.10 20.13 7.14
N GLY A 74 -36.04 19.27 6.12
CA GLY A 74 -37.03 19.19 5.04
C GLY A 74 -36.53 18.34 3.89
N THR A 75 -37.35 18.20 2.85
CA THR A 75 -36.94 17.58 1.58
C THR A 75 -37.00 18.62 0.46
N TYR A 76 -35.88 18.80 -0.25
CA TYR A 76 -35.69 19.84 -1.27
C TYR A 76 -35.37 19.17 -2.60
N LYS A 77 -36.06 19.58 -3.67
CA LYS A 77 -35.78 19.08 -5.03
C LYS A 77 -34.71 19.97 -5.65
N LEU A 78 -33.66 19.36 -6.18
CA LEU A 78 -32.63 20.03 -6.97
C LEU A 78 -32.78 19.62 -8.44
N ASP A 79 -33.34 20.51 -9.23
CA ASP A 79 -33.51 20.37 -10.68
C ASP A 79 -32.40 21.07 -11.49
N SER A 80 -31.53 21.84 -10.84
CA SER A 80 -30.29 22.36 -11.42
C SER A 80 -29.12 22.28 -10.42
N THR A 81 -27.90 22.48 -10.93
CA THR A 81 -26.68 22.51 -10.11
C THR A 81 -26.71 23.74 -9.19
N LEU A 82 -26.37 23.56 -7.91
CA LEU A 82 -26.09 24.66 -7.02
C LEU A 82 -24.64 25.12 -7.20
N TYR A 83 -24.44 26.37 -7.58
CA TYR A 83 -23.13 26.98 -7.72
C TYR A 83 -22.71 27.67 -6.44
N VAL A 84 -21.55 27.30 -5.89
CA VAL A 84 -21.02 27.84 -4.63
C VAL A 84 -19.80 28.73 -4.87
N TYR A 85 -19.70 29.79 -4.08
CA TYR A 85 -18.65 30.80 -4.13
C TYR A 85 -17.67 30.66 -2.94
N PRO A 86 -16.49 31.31 -2.97
CA PRO A 86 -15.54 31.27 -1.86
C PRO A 86 -16.17 31.72 -0.53
N ASN A 87 -15.54 31.38 0.60
CA ASN A 87 -15.96 31.78 1.94
C ASN A 87 -17.42 31.41 2.29
N THR A 88 -17.92 30.27 1.81
CA THR A 88 -19.34 29.90 1.96
C THR A 88 -19.52 28.59 2.72
N THR A 89 -20.40 28.59 3.71
CA THR A 89 -20.85 27.40 4.45
C THR A 89 -22.29 27.05 4.08
N ILE A 90 -22.53 25.85 3.60
CA ILE A 90 -23.87 25.25 3.47
C ILE A 90 -24.12 24.39 4.70
N SER A 91 -25.03 24.82 5.58
CA SER A 91 -25.47 24.05 6.74
C SER A 91 -26.81 23.38 6.45
N ALA A 92 -26.78 22.07 6.18
CA ALA A 92 -27.93 21.28 5.74
C ALA A 92 -28.35 20.21 6.77
N LYS A 93 -28.08 20.41 8.06
CA LYS A 93 -28.38 19.43 9.12
C LYS A 93 -29.87 19.05 9.13
N GLY A 94 -30.15 17.77 8.86
CA GLY A 94 -31.51 17.22 8.80
C GLY A 94 -32.25 17.48 7.48
N ALA A 95 -31.68 18.19 6.52
CA ALA A 95 -32.24 18.35 5.18
C ALA A 95 -31.95 17.12 4.30
N THR A 96 -32.87 16.81 3.39
CA THR A 96 -32.66 15.84 2.30
C THR A 96 -32.77 16.56 0.97
N LEU A 97 -31.69 16.61 0.20
CA LEU A 97 -31.63 17.23 -1.12
C LEU A 97 -31.68 16.14 -2.18
N LYS A 98 -32.70 16.18 -3.04
CA LYS A 98 -32.98 15.15 -4.05
C LYS A 98 -32.67 15.69 -5.43
N LYS A 99 -31.68 15.09 -6.11
CA LYS A 99 -31.37 15.43 -7.51
C LYS A 99 -32.43 14.84 -8.44
N THR A 100 -33.03 15.69 -9.26
CA THR A 100 -34.13 15.31 -10.18
C THR A 100 -33.72 15.37 -11.65
N LYS A 101 -32.62 16.04 -11.99
CA LYS A 101 -32.02 16.06 -13.34
C LYS A 101 -30.67 15.36 -13.37
N ARG A 102 -30.40 14.65 -14.48
CA ARG A 102 -29.18 13.85 -14.68
C ARG A 102 -27.90 14.70 -14.78
N TYR A 103 -27.92 15.73 -15.61
CA TYR A 103 -26.72 16.49 -15.98
C TYR A 103 -26.22 17.40 -14.84
N GLY A 104 -24.90 17.54 -14.74
CA GLY A 104 -24.22 18.36 -13.72
C GLY A 104 -24.15 17.71 -12.34
N ALA A 105 -23.34 18.29 -11.45
CA ALA A 105 -23.30 17.91 -10.03
C ALA A 105 -24.57 18.39 -9.27
N MET A 106 -24.75 18.05 -7.99
CA MET A 106 -25.70 18.77 -7.13
C MET A 106 -25.10 20.09 -6.65
N VAL A 107 -23.81 20.09 -6.29
CA VAL A 107 -23.05 21.29 -5.92
C VAL A 107 -21.77 21.33 -6.74
N GLU A 108 -21.47 22.47 -7.32
CA GLU A 108 -20.23 22.76 -8.05
C GLU A 108 -19.71 24.15 -7.65
N ASN A 109 -18.41 24.36 -7.56
CA ASN A 109 -17.90 25.72 -7.37
C ASN A 109 -18.00 26.53 -8.68
N VAL A 110 -18.15 27.84 -8.57
CA VAL A 110 -18.13 28.74 -9.75
C VAL A 110 -16.72 28.84 -10.32
N LEU A 111 -16.57 28.74 -11.63
CA LEU A 111 -15.30 28.92 -12.35
C LEU A 111 -15.36 30.17 -13.23
N ASP A 112 -15.54 31.33 -12.61
CA ASP A 112 -15.54 32.61 -13.33
C ASP A 112 -14.09 33.05 -13.59
N ASN A 113 -13.75 33.23 -14.87
CA ASN A 113 -12.40 33.58 -15.34
C ASN A 113 -11.29 32.69 -14.74
N ASP A 114 -11.49 31.37 -14.78
CA ASP A 114 -10.56 30.38 -14.21
C ASP A 114 -9.14 30.49 -14.79
N LYS A 115 -8.15 30.69 -13.90
CA LYS A 115 -6.73 30.89 -14.24
C LYS A 115 -5.85 29.68 -13.92
N GLY A 116 -6.45 28.58 -13.46
CA GLY A 116 -5.70 27.41 -13.00
C GLY A 116 -5.14 27.60 -11.59
N GLY A 117 -4.39 26.59 -11.14
CA GLY A 117 -3.80 26.59 -9.81
C GLY A 117 -4.81 26.34 -8.68
N TYR A 118 -4.33 26.53 -7.45
CA TYR A 118 -5.14 26.25 -6.25
C TYR A 118 -5.88 27.48 -5.71
N ASP A 119 -5.73 28.63 -6.35
CA ASP A 119 -6.20 29.92 -5.83
C ASP A 119 -7.52 30.34 -6.48
N GLY A 120 -8.25 29.40 -7.10
CA GLY A 120 -9.62 29.59 -7.55
C GLY A 120 -10.57 29.73 -6.36
N ASN A 121 -11.46 28.76 -6.13
CA ASN A 121 -12.39 28.87 -5.00
C ASN A 121 -11.76 28.43 -3.68
N HIS A 122 -12.09 29.08 -2.57
CA HIS A 122 -11.55 28.70 -1.28
C HIS A 122 -12.51 28.82 -0.10
N ASP A 123 -12.19 28.13 1.00
CA ASP A 123 -12.90 28.22 2.28
C ASP A 123 -14.40 27.90 2.18
N ILE A 124 -14.73 26.80 1.49
CA ILE A 124 -16.10 26.31 1.33
C ILE A 124 -16.34 25.14 2.29
N THR A 125 -17.44 25.19 3.03
CA THR A 125 -17.87 24.11 3.92
C THR A 125 -19.25 23.59 3.54
N ILE A 126 -19.41 22.27 3.43
CA ILE A 126 -20.70 21.59 3.40
C ILE A 126 -20.83 20.80 4.71
N ASP A 127 -21.76 21.21 5.58
CA ASP A 127 -22.02 20.58 6.87
C ASP A 127 -23.44 19.98 6.91
N GLY A 128 -23.50 18.66 6.90
CA GLY A 128 -24.74 17.92 7.02
C GLY A 128 -25.48 17.67 5.71
N GLY A 129 -26.71 17.19 5.86
CA GLY A 129 -27.62 16.90 4.76
C GLY A 129 -27.49 15.47 4.23
N LYS A 130 -28.60 14.99 3.67
CA LYS A 130 -28.65 13.78 2.85
C LYS A 130 -28.81 14.20 1.39
N TRP A 131 -27.79 13.94 0.58
CA TRP A 131 -27.71 14.27 -0.83
C TRP A 131 -27.99 13.01 -1.65
N ASP A 132 -29.18 12.93 -2.23
CA ASP A 132 -29.78 11.68 -2.69
C ASP A 132 -30.13 11.73 -4.19
N SER A 133 -29.47 10.89 -4.99
CA SER A 133 -29.71 10.77 -6.43
C SER A 133 -30.73 9.69 -6.81
N SER A 134 -31.47 9.12 -5.84
CA SER A 134 -32.49 8.08 -6.11
C SER A 134 -33.44 8.39 -7.27
N PRO A 135 -33.95 9.63 -7.45
CA PRO A 135 -34.87 9.92 -8.56
C PRO A 135 -34.26 9.69 -9.95
N ILE A 136 -32.94 9.77 -10.08
CA ILE A 136 -32.22 9.58 -11.33
C ILE A 136 -31.40 8.29 -11.37
N MET A 137 -31.44 7.45 -10.34
CA MET A 137 -30.54 6.30 -10.17
C MET A 137 -30.52 5.32 -11.35
N LYS A 138 -31.63 5.19 -12.09
CA LYS A 138 -31.71 4.32 -13.30
C LYS A 138 -31.16 4.97 -14.58
N LYS A 139 -30.63 6.19 -14.52
CA LYS A 139 -29.99 6.90 -15.64
C LYS A 139 -28.51 6.48 -15.76
N LYS A 140 -27.66 7.30 -16.38
CA LYS A 140 -26.21 7.07 -16.51
C LYS A 140 -25.46 8.27 -15.94
N GLY A 141 -24.34 8.08 -15.24
CA GLY A 141 -23.32 9.08 -14.89
C GLY A 141 -23.77 10.41 -14.30
N THR A 142 -23.32 10.72 -13.09
CA THR A 142 -23.55 12.01 -12.41
C THR A 142 -22.52 12.20 -11.29
N GLU A 143 -22.58 13.35 -10.62
CA GLU A 143 -21.78 13.68 -9.46
C GLU A 143 -22.68 14.27 -8.39
N THR A 144 -22.34 14.04 -7.11
CA THR A 144 -23.02 14.76 -6.03
C THR A 144 -22.34 16.10 -5.82
N PHE A 145 -21.03 16.12 -5.57
CA PHE A 145 -20.22 17.32 -5.45
C PHE A 145 -19.05 17.32 -6.41
N ARG A 146 -18.76 18.47 -6.99
CA ARG A 146 -17.59 18.68 -7.85
C ARG A 146 -16.87 19.96 -7.43
N PHE A 147 -15.58 19.85 -7.19
CA PHE A 147 -14.73 20.98 -6.85
C PHE A 147 -13.47 20.99 -7.73
N ILE A 148 -13.27 22.07 -8.47
CA ILE A 148 -12.20 22.26 -9.46
C ILE A 148 -11.42 23.52 -9.08
N HIS A 149 -10.08 23.46 -9.07
CA HIS A 149 -9.20 24.59 -8.70
C HIS A 149 -9.57 25.22 -7.36
N CYS A 150 -9.69 24.36 -6.35
CA CYS A 150 -10.16 24.77 -5.03
C CYS A 150 -9.08 24.64 -3.95
N ASN A 151 -9.21 25.42 -2.89
CA ASN A 151 -8.41 25.33 -1.68
C ASN A 151 -9.29 25.33 -0.41
N ASN A 152 -8.95 24.51 0.58
CA ASN A 152 -9.64 24.48 1.87
C ASN A 152 -11.16 24.20 1.77
N ILE A 153 -11.49 23.05 1.18
CA ILE A 153 -12.86 22.55 1.10
C ILE A 153 -13.13 21.57 2.23
N THR A 154 -14.15 21.81 3.04
CA THR A 154 -14.56 20.90 4.12
C THR A 154 -15.93 20.30 3.83
N ILE A 155 -16.04 18.97 3.83
CA ILE A 155 -17.31 18.24 3.72
C ILE A 155 -17.45 17.36 4.95
N LYS A 156 -18.46 17.61 5.78
CA LYS A 156 -18.65 16.86 7.03
C LYS A 156 -20.09 16.56 7.38
N ASN A 157 -20.29 15.52 8.19
CA ASN A 157 -21.59 15.13 8.77
C ASN A 157 -22.68 14.81 7.72
N ALA A 158 -22.30 14.52 6.46
CA ALA A 158 -23.22 14.38 5.34
C ALA A 158 -23.42 12.92 4.91
N SER A 159 -24.56 12.64 4.28
CA SER A 159 -24.81 11.36 3.60
C SER A 159 -24.97 11.60 2.11
N LEU A 160 -24.05 11.09 1.29
CA LEU A 160 -24.08 11.22 -0.16
C LEU A 160 -24.42 9.85 -0.74
N CYS A 161 -25.47 9.77 -1.57
CA CYS A 161 -25.98 8.48 -1.94
C CYS A 161 -26.74 8.36 -3.26
N ASN A 162 -26.93 7.10 -3.62
CA ASN A 162 -27.97 6.65 -4.54
C ASN A 162 -27.76 7.08 -6.00
N VAL A 163 -26.52 7.01 -6.48
CA VAL A 163 -26.13 7.45 -7.82
C VAL A 163 -26.28 6.35 -8.89
N PRO A 164 -26.47 6.74 -10.16
CA PRO A 164 -26.43 5.80 -11.30
C PRO A 164 -25.07 5.15 -11.51
N VAL A 165 -25.03 4.10 -12.36
CA VAL A 165 -23.75 3.57 -12.86
C VAL A 165 -23.01 4.66 -13.66
N GLY A 166 -21.69 4.71 -13.50
CA GLY A 166 -20.78 5.68 -14.11
C GLY A 166 -20.63 6.98 -13.33
N SER A 167 -21.00 7.00 -12.04
CA SER A 167 -21.09 8.21 -11.22
C SER A 167 -20.10 8.25 -10.07
N HIS A 168 -19.68 9.45 -9.71
CA HIS A 168 -18.92 9.73 -8.50
C HIS A 168 -19.84 10.37 -7.44
N LEU A 169 -19.49 10.31 -6.15
CA LEU A 169 -20.18 11.14 -5.15
C LEU A 169 -19.44 12.46 -5.00
N ILE A 170 -18.13 12.43 -4.75
CA ILE A 170 -17.27 13.62 -4.71
C ILE A 170 -16.23 13.52 -5.80
N VAL A 171 -16.04 14.59 -6.55
CA VAL A 171 -14.88 14.79 -7.43
C VAL A 171 -14.11 16.01 -6.93
N PHE A 172 -12.87 15.78 -6.53
CA PHE A 172 -11.88 16.83 -6.33
C PHE A 172 -10.93 16.81 -7.53
N ALA A 173 -10.85 17.91 -8.28
CA ALA A 173 -9.92 18.06 -9.39
C ALA A 173 -9.00 19.26 -9.13
N GLY A 174 -7.69 19.02 -9.03
CA GLY A 174 -6.73 20.09 -8.75
C GLY A 174 -7.04 20.89 -7.48
N THR A 175 -7.24 20.20 -6.35
CA THR A 175 -7.61 20.85 -5.08
C THR A 175 -6.54 20.76 -4.01
N ARG A 176 -6.55 21.69 -3.06
CA ARG A 176 -5.58 21.76 -1.95
C ARG A 176 -6.24 21.84 -0.58
N ARG A 177 -5.68 21.19 0.44
CA ARG A 177 -6.11 21.27 1.85
C ARG A 177 -7.59 20.90 2.10
N CYS A 178 -8.12 19.87 1.45
CA CYS A 178 -9.52 19.48 1.64
C CYS A 178 -9.69 18.45 2.76
N LEU A 179 -10.82 18.51 3.46
CA LEU A 179 -11.22 17.59 4.51
C LEU A 179 -12.58 16.95 4.18
N VAL A 180 -12.64 15.62 4.21
CA VAL A 180 -13.89 14.86 4.16
C VAL A 180 -14.00 14.01 5.42
N SER A 181 -14.98 14.30 6.28
CA SER A 181 -15.08 13.60 7.57
C SER A 181 -16.47 13.35 8.11
N ASN A 182 -16.64 12.25 8.85
CA ASN A 182 -17.92 11.86 9.45
C ASN A 182 -19.07 11.78 8.43
N CYS A 183 -18.77 11.33 7.21
CA CYS A 183 -19.72 11.20 6.12
C CYS A 183 -20.07 9.73 5.81
N LYS A 184 -21.20 9.53 5.14
CA LYS A 184 -21.64 8.23 4.60
C LYS A 184 -21.72 8.29 3.08
N PHE A 185 -21.13 7.29 2.42
CA PHE A 185 -21.07 7.16 0.97
C PHE A 185 -21.66 5.82 0.54
N TYR A 186 -22.81 5.83 -0.15
CA TYR A 186 -23.47 4.57 -0.47
C TYR A 186 -24.44 4.60 -1.66
N GLY A 187 -24.81 3.42 -2.14
CA GLY A 187 -25.89 3.28 -3.12
C GLY A 187 -25.42 3.59 -4.54
N TYR A 188 -24.54 2.74 -5.08
CA TYR A 188 -24.26 2.72 -6.51
C TYR A 188 -25.23 1.77 -7.20
N TYR A 189 -25.95 2.25 -8.22
CA TYR A 189 -26.96 1.45 -8.90
C TYR A 189 -26.38 0.12 -9.39
N ASN A 190 -27.03 -0.99 -9.05
CA ASN A 190 -26.60 -2.34 -9.43
C ASN A 190 -25.15 -2.73 -9.06
N TYR A 191 -24.57 -2.16 -7.99
CA TYR A 191 -23.16 -2.40 -7.61
C TYR A 191 -22.77 -3.90 -7.59
N LYS A 192 -23.63 -4.80 -7.09
CA LYS A 192 -23.34 -6.26 -7.07
C LYS A 192 -23.20 -6.91 -8.45
N LYS A 193 -23.76 -6.31 -9.50
CA LYS A 193 -23.77 -6.81 -10.88
C LYS A 193 -22.69 -6.14 -11.75
N LEU A 194 -21.80 -5.34 -11.15
CA LEU A 194 -20.70 -4.72 -11.87
C LEU A 194 -19.66 -5.76 -12.29
N THR A 195 -19.14 -5.51 -13.47
CA THR A 195 -17.96 -6.14 -14.05
C THR A 195 -16.97 -5.03 -14.39
N ALA A 196 -15.70 -5.36 -14.64
CA ALA A 196 -14.70 -4.38 -15.07
C ALA A 196 -15.16 -3.55 -16.29
N ALA A 197 -15.90 -4.17 -17.21
CA ALA A 197 -16.48 -3.53 -18.40
C ALA A 197 -17.68 -2.59 -18.12
N LYS A 198 -18.22 -2.54 -16.89
CA LYS A 198 -19.40 -1.72 -16.52
C LYS A 198 -19.04 -0.38 -15.87
N CYS A 199 -17.88 0.16 -16.21
CA CYS A 199 -17.36 1.46 -15.74
C CYS A 199 -17.49 1.67 -14.22
N PRO A 200 -16.90 0.80 -13.39
CA PRO A 200 -16.79 1.04 -11.95
C PRO A 200 -16.12 2.40 -11.64
N LYS A 201 -16.66 3.13 -10.65
CA LYS A 201 -16.23 4.48 -10.25
C LYS A 201 -16.01 4.61 -8.74
N GLU A 202 -15.17 5.56 -8.35
CA GLU A 202 -14.85 5.92 -6.98
C GLU A 202 -15.97 6.75 -6.34
N ALA A 203 -16.31 6.47 -5.08
CA ALA A 203 -17.19 7.34 -4.32
C ALA A 203 -16.55 8.72 -4.14
N ILE A 204 -15.26 8.77 -3.82
CA ILE A 204 -14.45 10.00 -3.82
C ILE A 204 -13.35 9.84 -4.86
N GLN A 205 -13.45 10.61 -5.94
CA GLN A 205 -12.40 10.71 -6.95
C GLN A 205 -11.49 11.89 -6.62
N LEU A 206 -10.18 11.63 -6.63
CA LEU A 206 -9.17 12.67 -6.78
C LEU A 206 -8.74 12.63 -8.25
N ASP A 207 -8.76 13.78 -8.91
CA ASP A 207 -8.42 13.87 -10.34
C ASP A 207 -7.51 15.06 -10.61
N ILE A 208 -6.97 15.07 -11.82
CA ILE A 208 -6.06 16.07 -12.34
C ILE A 208 -6.83 16.95 -13.33
N VAL A 209 -6.64 18.27 -13.27
CA VAL A 209 -7.31 19.22 -14.18
C VAL A 209 -6.64 19.19 -15.56
N HIS A 210 -6.89 18.12 -16.31
CA HIS A 210 -6.21 17.81 -17.57
C HIS A 210 -7.04 18.14 -18.82
N SER A 211 -8.32 17.70 -18.86
CA SER A 211 -9.22 17.98 -19.97
C SER A 211 -10.69 17.78 -19.58
N LEU A 212 -11.58 18.14 -20.50
CA LEU A 212 -13.02 17.91 -20.37
C LEU A 212 -13.39 16.42 -20.25
N GLU A 213 -12.54 15.50 -20.73
CA GLU A 213 -12.76 14.06 -20.62
C GLU A 213 -12.65 13.58 -19.16
N GLN A 214 -11.61 14.04 -18.44
CA GLN A 214 -11.38 13.65 -17.04
C GLN A 214 -12.27 14.44 -16.08
N VAL A 215 -12.48 15.74 -16.37
CA VAL A 215 -13.23 16.65 -15.49
C VAL A 215 -14.41 17.28 -16.27
N PRO A 216 -15.51 16.53 -16.50
CA PRO A 216 -16.60 16.96 -17.37
C PRO A 216 -17.46 18.07 -16.74
N THR A 217 -17.23 19.34 -17.10
CA THR A 217 -18.05 20.48 -16.68
C THR A 217 -18.61 21.28 -17.86
N LYS A 218 -19.63 22.09 -17.59
CA LYS A 218 -20.17 23.08 -18.55
C LYS A 218 -19.50 24.45 -18.40
N GLN A 219 -18.71 24.64 -17.34
CA GLN A 219 -17.98 25.87 -17.11
C GLN A 219 -16.68 25.88 -17.91
N TYR A 220 -16.13 27.07 -18.17
CA TYR A 220 -14.79 27.20 -18.74
C TYR A 220 -13.75 26.81 -17.68
N VAL A 221 -12.71 26.09 -18.08
CA VAL A 221 -11.65 25.59 -17.18
C VAL A 221 -10.28 25.84 -17.81
N CYS A 222 -9.32 26.26 -17.00
CA CYS A 222 -7.91 26.29 -17.37
C CYS A 222 -7.29 24.89 -17.22
N TRP A 223 -6.90 24.25 -18.31
CA TRP A 223 -6.37 22.88 -18.25
C TRP A 223 -4.84 22.88 -18.00
N ASP A 224 -4.44 22.79 -16.73
CA ASP A 224 -3.06 23.03 -16.26
C ASP A 224 -2.34 21.79 -15.67
N ASP A 225 -2.93 20.60 -15.81
CA ASP A 225 -2.45 19.34 -15.24
C ASP A 225 -2.31 19.38 -13.70
N LEU A 226 -3.11 20.19 -12.99
CA LEU A 226 -2.99 20.34 -11.54
C LEU A 226 -3.51 19.12 -10.77
N PRO A 227 -2.67 18.41 -9.99
CA PRO A 227 -3.12 17.32 -9.15
C PRO A 227 -3.72 17.81 -7.83
N CYS A 228 -4.48 16.96 -7.14
CA CYS A 228 -4.86 17.22 -5.76
C CYS A 228 -3.68 17.11 -4.77
N THR A 229 -3.67 17.95 -3.72
CA THR A 229 -2.68 17.86 -2.64
C THR A 229 -3.20 18.22 -1.25
N GLY A 230 -2.70 17.60 -0.18
CA GLY A 230 -3.08 17.94 1.19
C GLY A 230 -4.52 17.54 1.54
N ILE A 231 -5.00 16.39 1.05
CA ILE A 231 -6.39 15.94 1.24
C ILE A 231 -6.46 14.95 2.41
N THR A 232 -7.37 15.19 3.35
CA THR A 232 -7.66 14.27 4.45
C THR A 232 -9.06 13.68 4.32
N ILE A 233 -9.16 12.36 4.23
CA ILE A 233 -10.42 11.62 4.19
C ILE A 233 -10.47 10.72 5.43
N SER A 234 -11.28 11.09 6.42
CA SER A 234 -11.25 10.42 7.73
C SER A 234 -12.59 10.18 8.41
N ASN A 235 -12.71 9.13 9.22
CA ASN A 235 -13.91 8.86 10.02
C ASN A 235 -15.18 8.67 9.17
N ASN A 236 -15.08 8.17 7.94
CA ASN A 236 -16.22 7.99 7.04
C ASN A 236 -16.66 6.52 6.92
N GLU A 237 -17.89 6.31 6.47
CA GLU A 237 -18.47 5.00 6.19
C GLU A 237 -18.79 4.85 4.70
N PHE A 238 -18.29 3.80 4.04
CA PHE A 238 -18.49 3.52 2.62
C PHE A 238 -19.11 2.13 2.45
N TYR A 239 -20.26 2.05 1.77
CA TYR A 239 -20.92 0.76 1.56
C TYR A 239 -21.85 0.69 0.36
N LYS A 240 -22.08 -0.53 -0.15
CA LYS A 240 -22.97 -0.77 -1.31
C LYS A 240 -22.62 0.13 -2.50
N PHE A 241 -21.31 0.28 -2.75
CA PHE A 241 -20.75 1.12 -3.80
C PHE A 241 -19.76 0.33 -4.65
N SER A 242 -19.29 0.92 -5.76
CA SER A 242 -18.27 0.31 -6.60
C SER A 242 -16.88 0.35 -5.93
N ARG A 243 -16.21 1.52 -5.96
CA ARG A 243 -14.92 1.78 -5.29
C ARG A 243 -15.07 2.81 -4.18
N GLY A 244 -14.13 2.83 -3.23
CA GLY A 244 -14.11 3.82 -2.15
C GLY A 244 -13.48 5.14 -2.61
N ILE A 245 -12.16 5.17 -2.68
CA ILE A 245 -11.37 6.38 -2.92
C ILE A 245 -10.34 6.12 -4.01
N GLY A 246 -10.06 7.09 -4.87
CA GLY A 246 -8.91 6.99 -5.75
C GLY A 246 -8.97 7.85 -6.99
N SER A 247 -8.17 7.45 -7.97
CA SER A 247 -8.15 7.95 -9.34
C SER A 247 -8.05 6.75 -10.28
N HIS A 248 -8.71 6.83 -11.44
CA HIS A 248 -8.55 5.84 -12.50
C HIS A 248 -7.83 6.39 -13.73
N THR A 249 -7.37 7.63 -13.65
CA THR A 249 -6.59 8.38 -14.64
C THR A 249 -5.30 8.88 -14.01
N ALA A 250 -4.26 9.07 -14.81
CA ALA A 250 -3.01 9.68 -14.36
C ALA A 250 -2.34 10.48 -15.49
N ILE A 251 -1.64 11.55 -15.12
CA ILE A 251 -0.86 12.39 -16.03
C ILE A 251 0.62 12.15 -15.79
N ALA A 252 1.40 12.08 -16.88
CA ALA A 252 2.81 11.74 -16.83
C ALA A 252 3.60 12.65 -15.87
N GLY A 253 4.18 12.02 -14.83
CA GLY A 253 5.00 12.68 -13.81
C GLY A 253 4.26 13.73 -12.95
N ARG A 254 2.92 13.70 -12.93
CA ARG A 254 2.08 14.45 -12.01
C ARG A 254 1.50 13.50 -10.98
N PHE A 255 1.50 13.92 -9.71
CA PHE A 255 1.13 13.04 -8.60
C PHE A 255 0.15 13.73 -7.65
N HIS A 256 -0.88 13.01 -7.24
CA HIS A 256 -1.63 13.39 -6.05
C HIS A 256 -0.73 13.28 -4.83
N SER A 257 -0.64 14.33 -4.01
CA SER A 257 0.37 14.41 -2.95
C SER A 257 -0.17 14.76 -1.58
N PHE A 258 0.51 14.35 -0.51
CA PHE A 258 0.13 14.67 0.88
C PHE A 258 -1.31 14.24 1.19
N ILE A 259 -1.65 13.01 0.81
CA ILE A 259 -3.00 12.47 0.97
C ILE A 259 -3.03 11.57 2.21
N THR A 260 -4.00 11.80 3.09
CA THR A 260 -4.25 10.97 4.28
C THR A 260 -5.62 10.33 4.21
N ILE A 261 -5.67 9.00 4.26
CA ILE A 261 -6.89 8.20 4.31
C ILE A 261 -6.90 7.43 5.64
N SER A 262 -7.63 7.93 6.63
CA SER A 262 -7.50 7.48 8.02
C SER A 262 -8.82 7.11 8.69
N ASN A 263 -8.84 6.04 9.50
CA ASN A 263 -9.99 5.68 10.34
C ASN A 263 -11.34 5.60 9.59
N ASN A 264 -11.35 5.14 8.34
CA ASN A 264 -12.59 4.92 7.59
C ASN A 264 -13.03 3.45 7.66
N ASN A 265 -14.34 3.23 7.52
CA ASN A 265 -14.94 1.91 7.43
C ASN A 265 -15.48 1.65 6.02
N PHE A 266 -14.83 0.76 5.28
CA PHE A 266 -15.24 0.32 3.94
C PHE A 266 -15.81 -1.09 4.01
N HIS A 267 -17.05 -1.28 3.57
CA HIS A 267 -17.61 -2.62 3.48
C HIS A 267 -18.61 -2.84 2.36
N ASP A 268 -18.69 -4.07 1.87
CA ASP A 268 -19.63 -4.46 0.82
C ASP A 268 -19.46 -3.61 -0.46
N LEU A 269 -18.21 -3.42 -0.86
CA LEU A 269 -17.82 -2.78 -2.12
C LEU A 269 -17.61 -3.84 -3.21
N SER A 270 -18.03 -3.53 -4.43
CA SER A 270 -18.02 -4.48 -5.55
C SER A 270 -16.75 -4.46 -6.39
N ASP A 271 -15.79 -3.60 -6.08
CA ASP A 271 -14.52 -3.44 -6.80
C ASP A 271 -13.35 -3.12 -5.79
N GLU A 272 -12.26 -2.51 -6.26
CA GLU A 272 -11.13 -2.05 -5.46
C GLU A 272 -11.54 -0.95 -4.49
N VAL A 273 -11.20 -1.11 -3.21
CA VAL A 273 -11.56 -0.11 -2.19
C VAL A 273 -10.79 1.18 -2.39
N MET A 274 -9.48 1.05 -2.64
CA MET A 274 -8.60 2.16 -2.94
C MET A 274 -7.84 1.88 -4.23
N LYS A 275 -8.07 2.71 -5.26
CA LYS A 275 -7.39 2.64 -6.55
C LYS A 275 -6.54 3.88 -6.74
N LEU A 276 -5.26 3.80 -6.39
CA LEU A 276 -4.41 4.96 -6.17
C LEU A 276 -3.36 5.04 -7.29
N PHE A 277 -3.73 5.69 -8.40
CA PHE A 277 -2.87 5.86 -9.57
C PHE A 277 -2.04 7.15 -9.43
N ASN A 278 -0.70 7.03 -9.45
CA ASN A 278 0.25 8.14 -9.30
C ASN A 278 0.05 8.98 -8.02
N TYR A 279 0.29 8.37 -6.86
CA TYR A 279 0.27 9.05 -5.56
C TYR A 279 1.67 9.17 -4.97
N LEU A 280 1.93 10.30 -4.29
CA LEU A 280 3.19 10.64 -3.61
C LEU A 280 2.87 11.13 -2.19
N HIS A 281 3.73 10.89 -1.18
CA HIS A 281 3.46 11.32 0.21
C HIS A 281 2.06 10.90 0.70
N LEU A 282 1.81 9.59 0.68
CA LEU A 282 0.49 9.00 0.92
C LEU A 282 0.49 8.21 2.21
N THR A 283 -0.44 8.53 3.11
CA THR A 283 -0.66 7.77 4.35
C THR A 283 -2.03 7.12 4.36
N ILE A 284 -2.07 5.80 4.51
CA ILE A 284 -3.30 5.00 4.66
C ILE A 284 -3.24 4.28 6.00
N ASN A 285 -3.99 4.76 7.00
CA ASN A 285 -3.92 4.20 8.33
C ASN A 285 -5.26 3.94 9.02
N ASP A 286 -5.26 2.96 9.92
CA ASP A 286 -6.36 2.69 10.85
C ASP A 286 -7.72 2.44 10.17
N ASN A 287 -7.75 2.08 8.89
CA ASN A 287 -8.99 1.78 8.17
C ASN A 287 -9.44 0.33 8.40
N THR A 288 -10.76 0.13 8.39
CA THR A 288 -11.37 -1.20 8.33
C THR A 288 -11.91 -1.44 6.93
N ILE A 289 -11.50 -2.55 6.30
CA ILE A 289 -11.90 -2.96 4.96
C ILE A 289 -12.47 -4.38 5.03
N LYS A 290 -13.74 -4.56 4.65
CA LYS A 290 -14.43 -5.85 4.81
C LYS A 290 -15.39 -6.21 3.68
N ASN A 291 -15.39 -7.47 3.24
CA ASN A 291 -16.32 -7.96 2.20
C ASN A 291 -16.18 -7.17 0.89
N VAL A 292 -15.00 -7.18 0.31
CA VAL A 292 -14.66 -6.40 -0.91
C VAL A 292 -14.01 -7.31 -1.94
N ARG A 293 -13.82 -6.85 -3.18
CA ARG A 293 -13.15 -7.66 -4.22
C ARG A 293 -11.63 -7.50 -4.24
N GLN A 294 -11.13 -6.33 -3.87
CA GLN A 294 -9.72 -6.01 -3.76
C GLN A 294 -9.55 -4.93 -2.68
N GLY A 295 -8.51 -5.04 -1.84
CA GLY A 295 -8.27 -4.07 -0.77
C GLY A 295 -7.63 -2.78 -1.28
N ILE A 296 -6.35 -2.60 -0.99
CA ILE A 296 -5.58 -1.39 -1.35
C ILE A 296 -4.75 -1.68 -2.60
N LEU A 297 -4.86 -0.83 -3.62
CA LEU A 297 -4.04 -0.83 -4.82
C LEU A 297 -3.35 0.54 -4.97
N ALA A 298 -2.03 0.57 -4.87
CA ALA A 298 -1.22 1.74 -5.23
C ALA A 298 -0.31 1.40 -6.40
N TYR A 299 -0.32 2.22 -7.45
CA TYR A 299 0.39 1.91 -8.67
C TYR A 299 0.81 3.12 -9.49
N THR A 300 1.88 2.95 -10.24
CA THR A 300 2.43 3.93 -11.22
C THR A 300 2.41 3.39 -12.64
N TYR A 301 2.30 2.07 -12.78
CA TYR A 301 2.24 1.35 -14.05
C TYR A 301 1.23 0.21 -13.93
N LEU A 302 0.41 0.02 -14.95
CA LEU A 302 -0.45 -1.15 -15.11
C LEU A 302 -0.88 -1.20 -16.57
N GLU A 303 -0.38 -2.17 -17.33
CA GLU A 303 -0.58 -2.30 -18.78
C GLU A 303 -2.03 -2.04 -19.23
N ALA A 304 -2.99 -2.69 -18.57
CA ALA A 304 -4.42 -2.51 -18.87
C ALA A 304 -4.98 -1.11 -18.55
N ALA A 305 -4.38 -0.37 -17.62
CA ALA A 305 -4.78 1.00 -17.30
C ALA A 305 -4.07 2.04 -18.18
N GLU A 306 -2.99 1.68 -18.86
CA GLU A 306 -2.19 2.66 -19.61
C GLU A 306 -2.73 2.98 -20.98
N LYS A 307 -3.40 2.02 -21.62
CA LYS A 307 -3.87 2.21 -22.99
C LYS A 307 -4.84 3.39 -23.13
N ASP A 308 -5.71 3.59 -22.14
CA ASP A 308 -6.80 4.57 -22.20
C ASP A 308 -6.92 5.45 -20.93
N SER A 309 -5.97 5.40 -19.99
CA SER A 309 -6.08 6.16 -18.74
C SER A 309 -4.77 6.76 -18.23
N TYR A 310 -3.73 6.76 -19.06
CA TYR A 310 -2.47 7.44 -18.78
C TYR A 310 -2.18 8.45 -19.88
N PHE A 311 -2.10 9.73 -19.54
CA PHE A 311 -2.01 10.82 -20.50
C PHE A 311 -0.67 11.55 -20.40
N GLY A 312 -0.21 12.09 -21.52
CA GLY A 312 0.88 13.07 -21.55
C GLY A 312 0.43 14.40 -20.93
N THR A 313 1.40 15.23 -20.58
CA THR A 313 1.14 16.57 -20.02
C THR A 313 0.72 17.54 -21.13
N ASN A 314 -0.20 18.46 -20.83
CA ASN A 314 -0.65 19.51 -21.76
C ASN A 314 0.50 20.40 -22.25
N ASN A 315 1.46 20.70 -21.37
CA ASN A 315 2.63 21.52 -21.70
C ASN A 315 3.79 20.73 -22.37
N LYS A 316 3.61 19.44 -22.67
CA LYS A 316 4.63 18.53 -23.22
C LYS A 316 5.92 18.43 -22.40
N LYS A 317 5.93 18.88 -21.14
CA LYS A 317 7.10 18.82 -20.27
C LYS A 317 7.28 17.41 -19.73
N VAL A 318 8.50 16.89 -19.81
CA VAL A 318 8.88 15.64 -19.16
C VAL A 318 9.24 15.95 -17.70
N TYR A 319 8.57 15.29 -16.77
CA TYR A 319 8.86 15.37 -15.34
C TYR A 319 9.64 14.13 -14.89
N SER A 320 10.63 14.30 -14.02
CA SER A 320 11.35 13.18 -13.43
C SER A 320 10.47 12.40 -12.47
N LEU A 321 10.67 11.09 -12.41
CA LEU A 321 9.99 10.24 -11.44
C LEU A 321 10.66 10.36 -10.05
N PRO A 322 9.88 10.29 -8.96
CA PRO A 322 10.42 10.32 -7.61
C PRO A 322 11.36 9.13 -7.34
N GLY A 323 12.49 9.41 -6.66
CA GLY A 323 13.37 8.37 -6.13
C GLY A 323 12.82 7.70 -4.86
N ASP A 324 11.86 8.33 -4.20
CA ASP A 324 11.14 7.86 -3.02
C ASP A 324 9.69 8.36 -3.12
N TYR A 325 8.71 7.45 -3.13
CA TYR A 325 7.29 7.84 -3.21
C TYR A 325 6.67 8.17 -1.86
N ASP A 326 7.33 7.83 -0.74
CA ASP A 326 6.85 8.03 0.63
C ASP A 326 5.40 7.57 0.82
N ILE A 327 5.15 6.28 0.57
CA ILE A 327 3.83 5.65 0.73
C ILE A 327 3.84 4.79 1.98
N ILE A 328 2.98 5.13 2.95
CA ILE A 328 2.85 4.45 4.23
C ILE A 328 1.46 3.81 4.33
N ILE A 329 1.42 2.49 4.46
CA ILE A 329 0.19 1.70 4.66
C ILE A 329 0.28 1.00 6.00
N GLU A 330 -0.45 1.47 7.01
CA GLU A 330 -0.30 0.95 8.36
C GLU A 330 -1.56 0.76 9.20
N ASN A 331 -1.51 -0.17 10.14
CA ASN A 331 -2.57 -0.42 11.13
C ASN A 331 -3.97 -0.73 10.55
N ASN A 332 -4.09 -0.99 9.24
CA ASN A 332 -5.37 -1.30 8.62
C ASN A 332 -5.81 -2.74 8.94
N THR A 333 -7.13 -2.94 9.04
CA THR A 333 -7.74 -4.27 9.17
C THR A 333 -8.47 -4.61 7.87
N ILE A 334 -7.97 -5.59 7.12
CA ILE A 334 -8.51 -6.04 5.83
C ILE A 334 -9.01 -7.48 5.97
N LYS A 335 -10.29 -7.71 5.66
CA LYS A 335 -10.93 -9.02 5.85
C LYS A 335 -11.91 -9.39 4.74
N ASN A 336 -11.93 -10.67 4.37
CA ASN A 336 -12.88 -11.23 3.40
C ASN A 336 -12.78 -10.52 2.04
N VAL A 337 -11.60 -10.57 1.44
CA VAL A 337 -11.37 -10.09 0.07
C VAL A 337 -11.68 -11.24 -0.87
N LYS A 338 -12.77 -11.12 -1.62
CA LYS A 338 -13.30 -12.18 -2.49
C LYS A 338 -13.40 -11.75 -3.94
N ASP A 339 -12.61 -12.36 -4.80
CA ASP A 339 -12.70 -12.17 -6.23
C ASP A 339 -13.75 -13.12 -6.85
N LYS A 340 -14.35 -12.69 -7.96
CA LYS A 340 -15.29 -13.47 -8.76
C LYS A 340 -14.81 -13.65 -10.22
N GLY A 341 -13.49 -13.67 -10.45
CA GLY A 341 -12.88 -13.98 -11.74
C GLY A 341 -12.52 -12.77 -12.60
N GLU A 342 -12.56 -11.55 -12.06
CA GLU A 342 -12.22 -10.31 -12.81
C GLU A 342 -11.20 -9.42 -12.08
N PHE A 343 -10.96 -9.68 -10.80
CA PHE A 343 -10.09 -8.91 -9.94
C PHE A 343 -8.98 -9.80 -9.40
N TRP A 344 -8.08 -9.21 -8.64
CA TRP A 344 -6.93 -9.93 -8.10
C TRP A 344 -7.22 -10.66 -6.80
N GLY A 345 -8.16 -10.18 -5.98
CA GLY A 345 -8.47 -10.80 -4.69
C GLY A 345 -7.37 -10.61 -3.62
N ASP A 346 -6.56 -9.56 -3.72
CA ASP A 346 -5.45 -9.29 -2.81
C ASP A 346 -5.82 -8.32 -1.68
N GLY A 347 -5.18 -8.48 -0.53
CA GLY A 347 -5.28 -7.52 0.58
C GLY A 347 -4.64 -6.18 0.26
N ILE A 348 -3.34 -6.17 -0.02
CA ILE A 348 -2.56 -4.98 -0.41
C ILE A 348 -1.74 -5.30 -1.66
N ARG A 349 -1.79 -4.41 -2.65
CA ARG A 349 -1.12 -4.56 -3.94
C ARG A 349 -0.38 -3.26 -4.29
N ILE A 350 0.91 -3.40 -4.57
CA ILE A 350 1.80 -2.32 -5.01
C ILE A 350 2.35 -2.68 -6.40
N ILE A 351 2.19 -1.81 -7.40
CA ILE A 351 2.65 -2.08 -8.76
C ILE A 351 3.38 -0.88 -9.36
N GLY A 352 4.66 -1.05 -9.67
CA GLY A 352 5.34 -0.22 -10.67
C GLY A 352 5.65 -1.01 -11.94
N GLY A 353 6.44 -0.41 -12.83
CA GLY A 353 7.00 -1.03 -14.04
C GLY A 353 8.49 -0.73 -14.17
N ASP A 354 9.17 -1.33 -15.15
CA ASP A 354 10.60 -1.12 -15.41
C ASP A 354 10.95 0.37 -15.58
N GLU A 355 10.14 1.08 -16.36
CA GLU A 355 10.32 2.52 -16.63
C GLU A 355 9.68 3.41 -15.55
N ARG A 356 8.76 2.85 -14.74
CA ARG A 356 8.00 3.59 -13.73
C ARG A 356 7.96 2.85 -12.40
N PRO A 357 9.12 2.64 -11.74
CA PRO A 357 9.17 1.94 -10.46
C PRO A 357 8.50 2.77 -9.36
N ILE A 358 8.18 2.11 -8.25
CA ILE A 358 7.52 2.71 -7.07
C ILE A 358 8.33 2.45 -5.78
N PRO A 359 9.55 3.01 -5.66
CA PRO A 359 10.34 2.93 -4.42
C PRO A 359 9.69 3.71 -3.27
N GLY A 360 10.19 3.56 -2.05
CA GLY A 360 9.72 4.40 -0.92
C GLY A 360 8.47 3.91 -0.19
N VAL A 361 8.09 2.64 -0.39
CA VAL A 361 6.87 2.08 0.18
C VAL A 361 7.14 1.37 1.51
N ILE A 362 6.30 1.63 2.51
CA ILE A 362 6.31 0.99 3.83
C ILE A 362 4.92 0.41 4.13
N ILE A 363 4.85 -0.91 4.33
CA ILE A 363 3.63 -1.62 4.73
C ILE A 363 3.84 -2.20 6.12
N ARG A 364 3.18 -1.66 7.15
CA ARG A 364 3.44 -2.09 8.53
C ARG A 364 2.20 -2.30 9.42
N ASN A 365 2.28 -3.25 10.35
CA ASN A 365 1.26 -3.49 11.39
C ASN A 365 -0.17 -3.79 10.87
N ASN A 366 -0.37 -4.10 9.58
CA ASN A 366 -1.70 -4.41 9.06
C ASN A 366 -2.17 -5.80 9.49
N LYS A 367 -3.48 -5.98 9.65
CA LYS A 367 -4.14 -7.28 9.89
C LYS A 367 -4.93 -7.67 8.64
N ILE A 368 -4.46 -8.67 7.91
CA ILE A 368 -5.04 -9.11 6.63
C ILE A 368 -5.54 -10.54 6.78
N SER A 369 -6.80 -10.80 6.45
CA SER A 369 -7.37 -12.14 6.57
C SER A 369 -8.40 -12.52 5.51
N ASN A 370 -8.45 -13.82 5.17
CA ASN A 370 -9.38 -14.37 4.19
C ASN A 370 -9.32 -13.61 2.85
N THR A 371 -8.16 -13.62 2.20
CA THR A 371 -7.99 -13.10 0.84
C THR A 371 -8.06 -14.26 -0.15
N ASP A 372 -8.66 -14.06 -1.31
CA ASP A 372 -8.77 -15.11 -2.33
C ASP A 372 -7.43 -15.39 -3.03
N ARG A 373 -6.50 -14.42 -3.06
CA ARG A 373 -5.16 -14.61 -3.60
C ARG A 373 -4.07 -14.21 -2.61
N TYR A 374 -3.43 -13.05 -2.74
CA TYR A 374 -2.30 -12.70 -1.90
C TYR A 374 -2.72 -11.93 -0.65
N GLY A 375 -1.98 -12.10 0.44
CA GLY A 375 -2.07 -11.14 1.55
C GLY A 375 -1.48 -9.79 1.13
N ILE A 376 -0.24 -9.82 0.66
CA ILE A 376 0.48 -8.66 0.10
C ILE A 376 1.17 -9.08 -1.21
N PHE A 377 1.02 -8.25 -2.25
CA PHE A 377 1.74 -8.40 -3.51
C PHE A 377 2.48 -7.12 -3.87
N THR A 378 3.72 -7.24 -4.38
CA THR A 378 4.49 -6.08 -4.82
C THR A 378 5.27 -6.37 -6.12
N THR A 379 5.29 -5.41 -7.04
CA THR A 379 6.19 -5.40 -8.19
C THR A 379 6.86 -4.05 -8.39
N TYR A 380 8.14 -4.05 -8.77
CA TYR A 380 8.93 -2.82 -9.03
C TYR A 380 8.96 -1.83 -7.86
N ALA A 381 8.84 -2.34 -6.62
CA ALA A 381 8.85 -1.55 -5.39
C ALA A 381 10.23 -1.67 -4.70
N ASN A 382 11.27 -1.13 -5.33
CA ASN A 382 12.63 -1.23 -4.82
C ASN A 382 12.76 -0.60 -3.41
N GLY A 383 13.44 -1.30 -2.50
CA GLY A 383 13.62 -0.85 -1.11
C GLY A 383 12.39 -0.98 -0.22
N ILE A 384 11.30 -1.62 -0.69
CA ILE A 384 10.05 -1.77 0.07
C ILE A 384 10.26 -2.41 1.44
N LYS A 385 9.60 -1.86 2.47
CA LYS A 385 9.66 -2.36 3.85
C LYS A 385 8.31 -2.97 4.23
N ILE A 386 8.27 -4.28 4.47
CA ILE A 386 7.08 -5.02 4.91
C ILE A 386 7.29 -5.51 6.34
N LEU A 387 6.68 -4.82 7.31
CA LEU A 387 7.05 -4.92 8.73
C LEU A 387 5.86 -5.28 9.62
N LYS A 388 6.01 -6.30 10.49
CA LYS A 388 5.05 -6.56 11.59
C LYS A 388 3.58 -6.80 11.15
N ASN A 389 3.33 -7.15 9.90
CA ASN A 389 1.98 -7.45 9.42
C ASN A 389 1.53 -8.84 9.90
N LYS A 390 0.22 -9.00 10.13
CA LYS A 390 -0.43 -10.27 10.45
C LYS A 390 -1.28 -10.70 9.26
N ILE A 391 -0.92 -11.82 8.62
CA ILE A 391 -1.62 -12.37 7.45
C ILE A 391 -2.16 -13.74 7.81
N HIS A 392 -3.45 -13.98 7.54
CA HIS A 392 -4.12 -15.23 7.88
C HIS A 392 -5.06 -15.69 6.75
N LYS A 393 -4.95 -16.95 6.30
CA LYS A 393 -5.83 -17.50 5.26
C LYS A 393 -5.76 -16.71 3.95
N ALA A 394 -4.57 -16.59 3.38
CA ALA A 394 -4.41 -16.15 2.00
C ALA A 394 -4.66 -17.33 1.04
N GLY A 395 -5.45 -17.11 -0.01
CA GLY A 395 -5.82 -18.12 -1.00
C GLY A 395 -4.71 -18.48 -2.00
N ALA A 396 -3.61 -17.74 -1.98
CA ALA A 396 -2.33 -18.07 -2.61
C ALA A 396 -1.20 -17.86 -1.60
N ASP A 397 -0.19 -17.06 -1.94
CA ASP A 397 0.94 -16.75 -1.05
C ASP A 397 0.55 -15.75 0.03
N GLY A 398 1.16 -15.86 1.21
CA GLY A 398 1.03 -14.82 2.23
C GLY A 398 1.58 -13.47 1.75
N MET A 399 2.79 -13.51 1.16
CA MET A 399 3.44 -12.38 0.52
C MET A 399 4.13 -12.83 -0.77
N ASN A 400 4.00 -12.06 -1.85
CA ASN A 400 4.70 -12.32 -3.12
C ASN A 400 5.32 -11.02 -3.66
N LEU A 401 6.64 -11.04 -3.89
CA LEU A 401 7.41 -9.90 -4.38
C LEU A 401 8.09 -10.27 -5.71
N GLY A 402 7.88 -9.46 -6.75
CA GLY A 402 8.60 -9.53 -8.04
C GLY A 402 9.33 -8.21 -8.32
N ASN A 403 10.46 -8.25 -9.02
CA ASN A 403 11.22 -7.07 -9.45
C ASN A 403 11.42 -5.98 -8.35
N SER A 404 11.50 -6.36 -7.08
CA SER A 404 11.54 -5.43 -5.94
C SER A 404 12.83 -5.65 -5.14
N SER A 405 13.94 -5.15 -5.68
CA SER A 405 15.27 -5.33 -5.08
C SER A 405 15.41 -4.57 -3.75
N PHE A 406 16.31 -5.03 -2.88
CA PHE A 406 16.59 -4.44 -1.56
C PHE A 406 15.39 -4.41 -0.59
N ALA A 407 14.40 -5.28 -0.79
CA ALA A 407 13.25 -5.37 0.10
C ALA A 407 13.63 -5.81 1.52
N VAL A 408 12.92 -5.30 2.52
CA VAL A 408 13.07 -5.67 3.94
C VAL A 408 11.75 -6.24 4.46
N ILE A 409 11.73 -7.55 4.72
CA ILE A 409 10.55 -8.28 5.21
C ILE A 409 10.82 -8.76 6.62
N LYS A 410 10.25 -8.08 7.62
CA LYS A 410 10.65 -8.28 9.01
C LYS A 410 9.49 -8.37 10.00
N LYS A 411 9.59 -9.32 10.93
CA LYS A 411 8.65 -9.49 12.07
C LYS A 411 7.19 -9.74 11.67
N ASN A 412 6.92 -10.21 10.45
CA ASN A 412 5.56 -10.54 10.01
C ASN A 412 5.11 -11.88 10.59
N LYS A 413 3.80 -12.03 10.84
CA LYS A 413 3.16 -13.27 11.27
C LYS A 413 2.22 -13.74 10.16
N ILE A 414 2.54 -14.85 9.52
CA ILE A 414 1.82 -15.39 8.37
C ILE A 414 1.29 -16.77 8.73
N SER A 415 0.02 -17.04 8.45
CA SER A 415 -0.56 -18.35 8.74
C SER A 415 -1.66 -18.82 7.81
N ASN A 416 -1.80 -20.14 7.68
CA ASN A 416 -2.85 -20.80 6.90
C ASN A 416 -2.88 -20.37 5.42
N THR A 417 -1.72 -20.16 4.79
CA THR A 417 -1.66 -19.82 3.37
C THR A 417 -1.91 -21.07 2.52
N LYS A 418 -2.61 -20.92 1.38
CA LYS A 418 -2.82 -22.04 0.46
C LYS A 418 -1.54 -22.40 -0.30
N CYS A 419 -0.70 -21.42 -0.62
CA CYS A 419 0.60 -21.58 -1.28
C CYS A 419 1.75 -21.21 -0.33
N ASP A 420 2.69 -20.37 -0.76
CA ASP A 420 3.88 -20.03 0.02
C ASP A 420 3.54 -19.15 1.23
N GLY A 421 4.41 -19.15 2.24
CA GLY A 421 4.36 -18.13 3.29
C GLY A 421 4.85 -16.79 2.74
N ILE A 422 6.10 -16.77 2.27
CA ILE A 422 6.74 -15.63 1.60
C ILE A 422 7.40 -16.13 0.32
N LYS A 423 7.09 -15.53 -0.81
CA LYS A 423 7.73 -15.78 -2.10
C LYS A 423 8.47 -14.53 -2.58
N ILE A 424 9.77 -14.69 -2.82
CA ILE A 424 10.60 -13.73 -3.54
C ILE A 424 10.82 -14.30 -4.94
N SER A 425 10.27 -13.61 -5.92
CA SER A 425 10.31 -13.98 -7.33
C SER A 425 11.41 -13.21 -8.06
N VAL A 426 11.49 -13.46 -9.36
CA VAL A 426 12.46 -12.87 -10.30
C VAL A 426 12.68 -11.37 -10.06
N GLY A 427 13.95 -10.94 -10.15
CA GLY A 427 14.36 -9.54 -10.08
C GLY A 427 14.34 -8.91 -8.68
N SER A 428 13.83 -9.60 -7.65
CA SER A 428 13.79 -9.10 -6.25
C SER A 428 15.08 -9.41 -5.48
N ASN A 429 16.19 -8.87 -5.98
CA ASN A 429 17.55 -9.16 -5.53
C ASN A 429 17.86 -8.54 -4.16
N TYR A 430 18.88 -9.06 -3.48
CA TYR A 430 19.43 -8.47 -2.23
C TYR A 430 18.42 -8.34 -1.07
N THR A 431 17.35 -9.13 -1.07
CA THR A 431 16.26 -9.06 -0.10
C THR A 431 16.68 -9.55 1.29
N ASN A 432 16.18 -8.90 2.35
CA ASN A 432 16.36 -9.30 3.74
C ASN A 432 15.05 -9.76 4.38
N ILE A 433 14.96 -11.07 4.63
CA ILE A 433 13.81 -11.73 5.26
C ILE A 433 14.20 -12.15 6.67
N SER A 434 13.72 -11.42 7.69
CA SER A 434 14.15 -11.69 9.07
C SER A 434 13.08 -11.66 10.14
N SER A 435 13.22 -12.55 11.14
CA SER A 435 12.36 -12.58 12.33
C SER A 435 10.87 -12.78 12.03
N ASN A 436 10.52 -13.36 10.89
CA ASN A 436 9.13 -13.66 10.55
C ASN A 436 8.69 -14.97 11.21
N THR A 437 7.40 -15.09 11.52
CA THR A 437 6.76 -16.32 11.98
C THR A 437 5.78 -16.79 10.90
N ILE A 438 6.04 -17.96 10.33
CA ILE A 438 5.24 -18.55 9.26
C ILE A 438 4.72 -19.89 9.77
N LYS A 439 3.40 -20.08 9.82
CA LYS A 439 2.79 -21.32 10.32
C LYS A 439 1.75 -21.85 9.34
N LYS A 440 1.73 -23.16 9.09
CA LYS A 440 0.69 -23.79 8.25
C LYS A 440 0.62 -23.15 6.85
N TYR A 441 1.72 -23.25 6.10
CA TYR A 441 1.77 -22.88 4.68
C TYR A 441 1.45 -24.09 3.78
N GLY A 442 1.17 -23.86 2.50
CA GLY A 442 0.91 -24.93 1.52
C GLY A 442 -0.36 -25.73 1.80
N MET A 443 -1.39 -25.08 2.35
CA MET A 443 -2.64 -25.73 2.80
C MET A 443 -3.64 -26.00 1.67
N GLY A 444 -3.44 -25.42 0.48
CA GLY A 444 -4.40 -25.47 -0.62
C GLY A 444 -4.11 -26.53 -1.68
N ASN A 445 -2.88 -27.06 -1.74
CA ASN A 445 -2.50 -28.06 -2.73
C ASN A 445 -1.80 -29.24 -2.06
N ALA A 446 -2.40 -30.43 -2.08
CA ALA A 446 -1.81 -31.64 -1.52
C ALA A 446 -0.48 -32.01 -2.22
N TYR A 447 -0.36 -31.74 -3.52
CA TYR A 447 0.73 -32.21 -4.38
C TYR A 447 1.55 -31.07 -5.02
N GLY A 448 1.16 -29.81 -4.83
CA GLY A 448 1.85 -28.64 -5.36
C GLY A 448 3.08 -28.24 -4.56
N SER A 449 4.06 -27.69 -5.28
CA SER A 449 5.27 -27.07 -4.72
C SER A 449 4.90 -25.82 -3.93
N THR A 450 5.08 -25.85 -2.61
CA THR A 450 4.73 -24.73 -1.71
C THR A 450 5.69 -24.68 -0.52
N TYR A 451 6.05 -23.50 -0.05
CA TYR A 451 7.22 -23.34 0.82
C TYR A 451 6.93 -22.35 1.94
N GLY A 452 7.60 -22.52 3.08
CA GLY A 452 7.55 -21.49 4.12
C GLY A 452 8.11 -20.18 3.60
N ILE A 453 9.32 -20.25 3.05
CA ILE A 453 9.98 -19.16 2.31
C ILE A 453 10.51 -19.71 0.98
N MET A 454 10.12 -19.09 -0.13
CA MET A 454 10.61 -19.38 -1.47
C MET A 454 11.47 -18.23 -2.00
N LEU A 455 12.67 -18.55 -2.46
CA LEU A 455 13.55 -17.67 -3.24
C LEU A 455 13.65 -18.26 -4.65
N ALA A 456 13.03 -17.61 -5.64
CA ALA A 456 12.96 -18.05 -7.03
C ALA A 456 13.58 -17.00 -7.94
N ASP A 457 14.63 -17.37 -8.68
CA ASP A 457 15.23 -16.55 -9.74
C ASP A 457 15.66 -15.14 -9.27
N CYS A 458 16.13 -15.06 -8.02
CA CYS A 458 16.62 -13.84 -7.38
C CYS A 458 18.05 -14.05 -6.90
N ARG A 459 18.90 -13.03 -6.95
CA ARG A 459 20.34 -13.16 -6.69
C ARG A 459 20.84 -12.25 -5.58
N GLY A 460 21.84 -12.74 -4.85
CA GLY A 460 22.79 -11.93 -4.12
C GLY A 460 24.10 -11.77 -4.88
N SER A 461 25.08 -11.16 -4.23
CA SER A 461 26.47 -11.07 -4.66
C SER A 461 27.40 -11.20 -3.46
N LYS A 462 28.72 -11.20 -3.71
CA LYS A 462 29.73 -11.15 -2.63
C LYS A 462 29.55 -9.94 -1.72
N LYS A 463 29.15 -8.78 -2.27
CA LYS A 463 28.94 -7.52 -1.53
C LYS A 463 27.58 -7.48 -0.83
N HIS A 464 26.53 -7.96 -1.49
CA HIS A 464 25.16 -7.91 -0.99
C HIS A 464 24.48 -9.28 -1.08
N ASN A 465 24.38 -10.00 0.02
CA ASN A 465 23.71 -11.30 0.05
C ASN A 465 22.18 -11.15 0.14
N ILE A 466 21.44 -12.15 -0.33
CA ILE A 466 20.07 -12.37 0.16
C ILE A 466 20.16 -12.94 1.58
N LEU A 467 19.42 -12.37 2.52
CA LEU A 467 19.43 -12.78 3.92
C LEU A 467 18.11 -13.44 4.30
N VAL A 468 18.16 -14.68 4.80
CA VAL A 468 17.04 -15.37 5.44
C VAL A 468 17.44 -15.69 6.87
N LYS A 469 16.99 -14.87 7.83
CA LYS A 469 17.56 -14.84 9.20
C LYS A 469 16.52 -14.91 10.32
N ASN A 470 16.74 -15.73 11.34
CA ASN A 470 15.93 -15.74 12.57
C ASN A 470 14.42 -15.97 12.33
N ASN A 471 14.02 -16.62 11.24
CA ASN A 471 12.61 -16.90 10.99
C ASN A 471 12.18 -18.18 11.73
N LEU A 472 10.95 -18.19 12.24
CA LEU A 472 10.28 -19.39 12.73
C LEU A 472 9.32 -19.89 11.65
N ILE A 473 9.54 -21.10 11.15
CA ILE A 473 8.77 -21.69 10.05
C ILE A 473 8.23 -23.03 10.53
N GLU A 474 6.91 -23.12 10.68
CA GLU A 474 6.22 -24.32 11.17
C GLU A 474 5.29 -24.88 10.09
N GLY A 475 5.66 -26.03 9.53
CA GLY A 475 4.84 -26.76 8.58
C GLY A 475 3.69 -27.54 9.26
N LYS A 476 2.67 -27.87 8.47
CA LYS A 476 1.59 -28.81 8.86
C LYS A 476 1.19 -29.75 7.72
N SER A 477 1.43 -29.31 6.49
CA SER A 477 1.10 -30.02 5.26
C SER A 477 2.03 -31.21 5.00
N LYS A 478 1.47 -32.37 4.65
CA LYS A 478 2.22 -33.53 4.15
C LYS A 478 2.55 -33.33 2.66
N GLY A 479 3.71 -33.81 2.19
CA GLY A 479 4.07 -33.85 0.77
C GLY A 479 5.51 -33.41 0.45
N ASP A 480 6.11 -34.05 -0.55
CA ASP A 480 7.56 -34.05 -0.84
C ASP A 480 8.13 -32.72 -1.38
N ARG A 481 7.27 -31.76 -1.75
CA ARG A 481 7.65 -30.44 -2.28
C ARG A 481 7.18 -29.31 -1.36
N LYS A 482 7.30 -29.54 -0.04
CA LYS A 482 6.83 -28.63 1.01
C LYS A 482 7.91 -28.17 1.97
N ASP A 483 9.00 -27.66 1.41
CA ASP A 483 10.19 -27.29 2.18
C ASP A 483 9.93 -26.11 3.12
N GLY A 484 10.68 -26.04 4.23
CA GLY A 484 10.64 -24.88 5.11
C GLY A 484 11.19 -23.64 4.41
N ILE A 485 12.41 -23.76 3.89
CA ILE A 485 13.09 -22.71 3.11
C ILE A 485 13.58 -23.33 1.80
N ARG A 486 13.19 -22.74 0.67
CA ARG A 486 13.58 -23.16 -0.67
C ARG A 486 14.36 -22.06 -1.38
N THR A 487 15.51 -22.41 -1.95
CA THR A 487 16.22 -21.57 -2.92
C THR A 487 16.30 -22.30 -4.26
N SER A 488 15.87 -21.63 -5.32
CA SER A 488 15.90 -22.11 -6.70
C SER A 488 16.47 -21.01 -7.57
N ASN A 489 17.61 -21.27 -8.22
CA ASN A 489 18.31 -20.28 -9.04
C ASN A 489 18.65 -19.00 -8.25
N ALA A 490 19.09 -19.16 -7.00
CA ALA A 490 19.34 -18.04 -6.10
C ALA A 490 20.73 -18.11 -5.45
N ASP A 491 21.68 -17.40 -6.07
CA ASP A 491 23.07 -17.38 -5.64
C ASP A 491 23.29 -16.45 -4.44
N TYR A 492 24.35 -16.70 -3.67
CA TYR A 492 24.81 -15.87 -2.56
C TYR A 492 23.74 -15.66 -1.46
N VAL A 493 22.96 -16.70 -1.16
CA VAL A 493 21.96 -16.70 -0.10
C VAL A 493 22.59 -17.07 1.25
N LYS A 494 22.31 -16.29 2.29
CA LYS A 494 22.66 -16.59 3.69
C LYS A 494 21.41 -17.02 4.44
N VAL A 495 21.32 -18.31 4.78
CA VAL A 495 20.26 -18.91 5.61
C VAL A 495 20.78 -19.06 7.03
N LEU A 496 20.45 -18.12 7.91
CA LEU A 496 21.08 -17.95 9.21
C LEU A 496 20.07 -18.12 10.35
N THR A 497 20.39 -19.00 11.31
CA THR A 497 19.73 -19.02 12.62
C THR A 497 18.19 -19.10 12.57
N ASN A 498 17.64 -19.74 11.53
CA ASN A 498 16.20 -19.99 11.42
C ASN A 498 15.83 -21.25 12.21
N GLU A 499 14.59 -21.28 12.71
CA GLU A 499 13.98 -22.47 13.27
C GLU A 499 12.92 -22.99 12.31
N VAL A 500 13.14 -24.19 11.77
CA VAL A 500 12.22 -24.88 10.86
C VAL A 500 11.69 -26.13 11.54
N VAL A 501 10.37 -26.23 11.67
CA VAL A 501 9.68 -27.29 12.41
C VAL A 501 8.65 -27.96 11.52
N SER A 502 8.68 -29.29 11.46
CA SER A 502 7.66 -30.12 10.81
C SER A 502 7.38 -29.75 9.35
N SER A 503 8.42 -29.42 8.58
CA SER A 503 8.28 -29.20 7.13
C SER A 503 7.83 -30.48 6.43
N GLY A 504 6.89 -30.35 5.48
CA GLY A 504 6.41 -31.49 4.69
C GLY A 504 7.44 -32.03 3.72
N GLY A 505 8.37 -31.17 3.28
CA GLY A 505 9.58 -31.54 2.54
C GLY A 505 10.83 -31.44 3.42
N CYS A 506 11.90 -30.90 2.84
CA CYS A 506 13.15 -30.64 3.55
C CYS A 506 13.03 -29.44 4.49
N GLY A 507 13.90 -29.37 5.51
CA GLY A 507 13.99 -28.17 6.35
C GLY A 507 14.49 -26.96 5.54
N VAL A 508 15.64 -27.14 4.88
CA VAL A 508 16.21 -26.19 3.92
C VAL A 508 16.58 -26.94 2.64
N TYR A 509 16.14 -26.45 1.48
CA TYR A 509 16.48 -27.04 0.19
C TYR A 509 16.97 -25.98 -0.80
N SER A 510 18.23 -26.11 -1.23
CA SER A 510 18.85 -25.32 -2.27
C SER A 510 19.00 -26.10 -3.58
N TYR A 511 18.60 -25.49 -4.68
CA TYR A 511 18.71 -26.02 -6.04
C TYR A 511 19.31 -24.97 -6.98
N ASN A 512 20.32 -25.37 -7.74
CA ASN A 512 21.03 -24.50 -8.69
C ASN A 512 21.36 -23.12 -8.10
N SER A 513 21.95 -23.11 -6.90
CA SER A 513 22.15 -21.90 -6.09
C SER A 513 23.54 -21.95 -5.46
N LYS A 514 24.50 -21.22 -6.05
CA LYS A 514 25.90 -21.20 -5.66
C LYS A 514 26.14 -20.35 -4.42
N HIS A 515 27.21 -20.65 -3.70
CA HIS A 515 27.69 -19.85 -2.56
C HIS A 515 26.67 -19.71 -1.42
N ALA A 516 25.76 -20.69 -1.27
CA ALA A 516 24.82 -20.72 -0.16
C ALA A 516 25.58 -20.82 1.18
N TYR A 517 25.22 -19.99 2.16
CA TYR A 517 25.75 -20.05 3.52
C TYR A 517 24.63 -20.38 4.51
N ILE A 518 24.55 -21.65 4.89
CA ILE A 518 23.52 -22.21 5.76
C ILE A 518 24.14 -22.42 7.14
N LYS A 519 23.90 -21.49 8.06
CA LYS A 519 24.56 -21.49 9.38
C LYS A 519 23.60 -21.36 10.56
N GLY A 520 23.81 -22.19 11.58
CA GLY A 520 23.16 -22.03 12.88
C GLY A 520 21.66 -22.31 12.88
N ASN A 521 21.11 -22.94 11.84
CA ASN A 521 19.68 -23.22 11.76
C ASN A 521 19.33 -24.42 12.65
N LYS A 522 18.14 -24.37 13.26
CA LYS A 522 17.54 -25.45 14.04
C LYS A 522 16.43 -26.07 13.20
N ILE A 523 16.61 -27.31 12.78
CA ILE A 523 15.68 -28.02 11.89
C ILE A 523 15.15 -29.24 12.63
N LEU A 524 13.84 -29.30 12.82
CA LEU A 524 13.15 -30.30 13.61
C LEU A 524 12.09 -31.02 12.78
N LYS A 525 12.14 -32.36 12.75
CA LYS A 525 11.06 -33.22 12.23
C LYS A 525 10.69 -32.96 10.76
N SER A 526 11.66 -32.64 9.89
CA SER A 526 11.43 -32.59 8.44
C SER A 526 11.02 -33.97 7.91
N LEU A 527 9.98 -34.05 7.06
CA LEU A 527 9.55 -35.33 6.48
C LEU A 527 10.45 -35.81 5.33
N LYS A 528 11.41 -34.99 4.89
CA LYS A 528 12.53 -35.38 4.03
C LYS A 528 13.87 -35.05 4.71
N ASN A 529 14.79 -34.48 3.95
CA ASN A 529 16.12 -34.15 4.43
C ASN A 529 16.09 -32.96 5.40
N GLY A 530 17.01 -32.91 6.34
CA GLY A 530 17.20 -31.71 7.14
C GLY A 530 17.64 -30.55 6.26
N ILE A 531 18.81 -30.70 5.63
CA ILE A 531 19.35 -29.78 4.63
C ILE A 531 19.60 -30.55 3.33
N ASN A 532 19.15 -30.00 2.21
CA ASN A 532 19.31 -30.58 0.88
C ASN A 532 19.97 -29.58 -0.06
N LEU A 533 21.04 -29.97 -0.75
CA LEU A 533 21.65 -29.23 -1.85
C LEU A 533 21.64 -30.14 -3.09
N THR A 534 21.07 -29.68 -4.20
CA THR A 534 21.07 -30.47 -5.44
C THR A 534 21.40 -29.59 -6.63
N ILE A 535 22.22 -30.12 -7.55
CA ILE A 535 22.51 -29.53 -8.87
C ILE A 535 23.15 -28.15 -8.73
N ASN A 536 24.45 -28.06 -9.04
CA ASN A 536 25.21 -26.82 -9.17
C ASN A 536 25.13 -25.88 -7.94
N CYS A 537 24.92 -26.41 -6.73
CA CYS A 537 25.00 -25.63 -5.48
C CYS A 537 26.45 -25.53 -4.97
N ASN A 538 27.37 -25.12 -5.86
CA ASN A 538 28.80 -25.15 -5.60
C ASN A 538 29.22 -24.17 -4.50
N ASP A 539 30.32 -24.50 -3.81
CA ASP A 539 30.95 -23.67 -2.78
C ASP A 539 30.03 -23.34 -1.58
N ALA A 540 29.03 -24.19 -1.34
CA ALA A 540 28.13 -24.03 -0.21
C ALA A 540 28.85 -24.23 1.13
N LYS A 541 28.45 -23.47 2.14
CA LYS A 541 28.94 -23.57 3.52
C LYS A 541 27.78 -23.98 4.44
N ILE A 542 27.81 -25.19 4.96
CA ILE A 542 26.80 -25.73 5.88
C ILE A 542 27.44 -25.86 7.27
N VAL A 543 27.18 -24.89 8.16
CA VAL A 543 27.97 -24.71 9.38
C VAL A 543 27.11 -24.64 10.64
N SER A 544 27.44 -25.44 11.66
CA SER A 544 26.83 -25.32 13.00
C SER A 544 25.30 -25.42 13.03
N ASN A 545 24.69 -26.16 12.10
CA ASN A 545 23.25 -26.41 12.13
C ASN A 545 22.92 -27.55 13.10
N VAL A 546 21.74 -27.49 13.71
CA VAL A 546 21.19 -28.52 14.58
C VAL A 546 20.00 -29.15 13.87
N ILE A 547 20.12 -30.41 13.49
CA ILE A 547 19.11 -31.16 12.72
C ILE A 547 18.64 -32.33 13.58
N SER A 548 17.34 -32.41 13.85
CA SER A 548 16.78 -33.48 14.68
C SER A 548 15.58 -34.15 14.03
N SER A 549 15.58 -35.49 14.06
CA SER A 549 14.55 -36.36 13.52
C SER A 549 14.16 -36.11 12.05
N PRO A 550 15.12 -35.90 11.12
CA PRO A 550 14.81 -35.93 9.69
C PRO A 550 14.36 -37.35 9.30
N LYS A 551 13.52 -37.48 8.27
CA LYS A 551 12.98 -38.79 7.84
C LYS A 551 13.75 -39.44 6.69
N SER A 552 14.61 -38.72 5.96
CA SER A 552 15.48 -39.28 4.90
C SER A 552 16.96 -39.17 5.28
N ASP A 553 17.55 -37.99 5.12
CA ASP A 553 18.94 -37.71 5.47
C ASP A 553 19.06 -36.44 6.34
N GLY A 554 20.07 -36.38 7.21
CA GLY A 554 20.36 -35.14 7.94
C GLY A 554 20.79 -34.03 7.00
N ILE A 555 21.87 -34.29 6.26
CA ILE A 555 22.37 -33.41 5.20
C ILE A 555 22.56 -34.24 3.94
N PHE A 556 21.94 -33.85 2.83
CA PHE A 556 22.14 -34.44 1.52
C PHE A 556 22.72 -33.41 0.55
N ILE A 557 23.79 -33.79 -0.14
CA ILE A 557 24.45 -32.97 -1.18
C ILE A 557 24.58 -33.84 -2.43
N PHE A 558 23.98 -33.39 -3.53
CA PHE A 558 23.98 -34.04 -4.83
C PHE A 558 24.44 -33.08 -5.92
N ASP A 559 25.33 -33.53 -6.80
CA ASP A 559 25.85 -32.76 -7.94
C ASP A 559 26.23 -31.31 -7.57
N SER A 560 26.94 -31.14 -6.44
CA SER A 560 27.26 -29.83 -5.86
C SER A 560 28.64 -29.85 -5.24
N LYS A 561 29.61 -29.26 -5.93
CA LYS A 561 31.04 -29.39 -5.65
C LYS A 561 31.51 -28.43 -4.56
N ALA A 562 32.65 -28.77 -3.96
CA ALA A 562 33.39 -27.92 -3.03
C ALA A 562 32.59 -27.44 -1.79
N SER A 563 31.60 -28.24 -1.34
CA SER A 563 30.81 -27.91 -0.16
C SER A 563 31.65 -28.04 1.13
N ASN A 564 31.46 -27.13 2.08
CA ASN A 564 32.07 -27.16 3.41
C ASN A 564 31.01 -27.45 4.48
N VAL A 565 30.93 -28.72 4.90
CA VAL A 565 30.01 -29.23 5.93
C VAL A 565 30.74 -29.32 7.26
N LYS A 566 30.56 -28.31 8.12
CA LYS A 566 31.38 -28.15 9.34
C LYS A 566 30.54 -28.00 10.61
N ALA A 567 30.92 -28.71 11.67
CA ALA A 567 30.40 -28.52 13.03
C ALA A 567 28.87 -28.66 13.18
N ASN A 568 28.20 -29.39 12.29
CA ASN A 568 26.78 -29.64 12.40
C ASN A 568 26.49 -30.74 13.42
N THR A 569 25.38 -30.61 14.14
CA THR A 569 24.86 -31.64 15.05
C THR A 569 23.60 -32.25 14.45
N ILE A 570 23.64 -33.56 14.20
CA ILE A 570 22.57 -34.32 13.56
C ILE A 570 22.11 -35.43 14.49
N ASN A 571 20.86 -35.37 14.93
CA ASN A 571 20.19 -36.41 15.71
C ASN A 571 19.20 -37.14 14.78
N ALA A 572 19.68 -38.19 14.11
CA ALA A 572 18.92 -39.00 13.18
C ALA A 572 18.25 -40.20 13.88
N SER A 573 17.27 -40.81 13.20
CA SER A 573 16.69 -42.10 13.62
C SER A 573 17.43 -43.28 12.98
N LYS A 574 17.23 -44.50 13.50
CA LYS A 574 17.76 -45.72 12.89
C LYS A 574 17.29 -45.82 11.44
N GLY A 575 18.22 -46.08 10.51
CA GLY A 575 17.91 -46.15 9.08
C GLY A 575 17.91 -44.81 8.33
N VAL A 576 18.16 -43.68 9.00
CA VAL A 576 18.34 -42.37 8.35
C VAL A 576 19.83 -42.09 8.19
N THR A 577 20.28 -41.61 7.04
CA THR A 577 21.70 -41.24 6.86
C THR A 577 21.98 -39.91 7.55
N GLY A 578 23.10 -39.81 8.27
CA GLY A 578 23.50 -38.54 8.88
C GLY A 578 23.87 -37.50 7.83
N ILE A 579 24.94 -37.78 7.08
CA ILE A 579 25.43 -36.93 5.99
C ILE A 579 25.65 -37.79 4.75
N LEU A 580 25.03 -37.45 3.63
CA LEU A 580 25.22 -38.09 2.33
C LEU A 580 25.77 -37.08 1.32
N ILE A 581 26.93 -37.40 0.75
CA ILE A 581 27.59 -36.67 -0.33
C ILE A 581 27.59 -37.57 -1.57
N ASN A 582 26.89 -37.16 -2.62
CA ASN A 582 26.77 -37.93 -3.86
C ASN A 582 27.12 -37.07 -5.08
N GLU A 583 27.94 -37.58 -6.00
CA GLU A 583 28.34 -36.89 -7.23
C GLU A 583 28.87 -35.45 -6.97
N SER A 584 29.52 -35.26 -5.81
CA SER A 584 29.82 -33.93 -5.23
C SER A 584 31.27 -33.83 -4.80
N ASN A 585 32.16 -33.64 -5.79
CA ASN A 585 33.61 -33.63 -5.62
C ASN A 585 34.12 -32.53 -4.69
N SER A 586 35.29 -32.77 -4.08
CA SER A 586 36.07 -31.80 -3.30
C SER A 586 35.37 -31.23 -2.06
N SER A 587 34.37 -31.94 -1.52
CA SER A 587 33.65 -31.53 -0.32
C SER A 587 34.47 -31.77 0.96
N LYS A 588 34.39 -30.84 1.92
CA LYS A 588 35.04 -30.93 3.24
C LYS A 588 33.98 -31.22 4.31
N ILE A 589 34.11 -32.34 5.01
CA ILE A 589 33.19 -32.81 6.06
C ILE A 589 33.96 -32.85 7.38
N LEU A 590 33.82 -31.80 8.19
CA LEU A 590 34.71 -31.53 9.32
C LEU A 590 33.96 -31.34 10.64
N ASN A 591 34.42 -31.97 11.73
CA ASN A 591 33.94 -31.70 13.09
C ASN A 591 32.42 -31.90 13.29
N ASN A 592 31.74 -32.71 12.47
CA ASN A 592 30.30 -32.94 12.61
C ASN A 592 30.02 -34.00 13.69
N LYS A 593 28.89 -33.86 14.37
CA LYS A 593 28.40 -34.80 15.38
C LYS A 593 27.11 -35.45 14.89
N VAL A 594 27.17 -36.73 14.58
CA VAL A 594 26.03 -37.52 14.09
C VAL A 594 25.66 -38.56 15.16
N LYS A 595 24.37 -38.61 15.52
CA LYS A 595 23.81 -39.53 16.52
C LYS A 595 22.61 -40.29 15.99
N GLY A 596 22.36 -41.48 16.54
CA GLY A 596 21.10 -42.22 16.38
C GLY A 596 20.95 -42.99 15.06
N THR A 597 21.99 -43.00 14.23
CA THR A 597 22.10 -43.77 13.00
C THR A 597 23.06 -44.96 13.16
N THR A 598 23.18 -45.82 12.16
CA THR A 598 24.16 -46.92 12.15
C THR A 598 25.53 -46.42 11.68
N LYS A 599 26.62 -47.14 12.00
CA LYS A 599 27.99 -46.76 11.60
C LYS A 599 28.11 -46.56 10.09
N LYS A 600 27.50 -47.48 9.31
CA LYS A 600 27.47 -47.45 7.83
C LYS A 600 26.67 -46.26 7.26
N ARG A 601 25.77 -45.66 8.05
CA ARG A 601 24.90 -44.54 7.63
C ARG A 601 25.23 -43.22 8.32
N GLY A 602 26.35 -43.14 9.06
CA GLY A 602 26.80 -41.90 9.70
C GLY A 602 27.19 -40.82 8.69
N ILE A 603 28.22 -41.12 7.89
CA ILE A 603 28.69 -40.28 6.79
C ILE A 603 28.93 -41.18 5.59
N VAL A 604 28.23 -40.90 4.48
CA VAL A 604 28.27 -41.70 3.25
C VAL A 604 28.73 -40.79 2.11
N ILE A 605 29.72 -41.25 1.35
CA ILE A 605 30.29 -40.53 0.21
C ILE A 605 30.26 -41.48 -0.98
N ILE A 606 29.54 -41.11 -2.05
CA ILE A 606 29.30 -41.94 -3.23
C ILE A 606 29.65 -41.13 -4.48
N LYS A 607 30.33 -41.76 -5.45
CA LYS A 607 30.71 -41.15 -6.74
C LYS A 607 31.33 -39.74 -6.61
N SER A 608 32.05 -39.49 -5.51
CA SER A 608 32.59 -38.17 -5.16
C SER A 608 34.09 -38.29 -4.88
N LYS A 609 34.90 -37.60 -5.68
CA LYS A 609 36.37 -37.62 -5.61
C LYS A 609 36.89 -36.47 -4.74
N HIS A 610 38.07 -36.64 -4.16
CA HIS A 610 38.80 -35.61 -3.37
C HIS A 610 38.03 -35.05 -2.15
N CYS A 611 37.03 -35.76 -1.65
CA CYS A 611 36.34 -35.37 -0.43
C CYS A 611 37.23 -35.62 0.80
N LYS A 612 37.26 -34.66 1.74
CA LYS A 612 38.03 -34.76 2.99
C LYS A 612 37.07 -34.92 4.17
N LYS A 613 37.21 -35.99 4.95
CA LYS A 613 36.50 -36.19 6.23
C LYS A 613 37.50 -36.20 7.39
N LYS A 614 37.33 -35.31 8.38
CA LYS A 614 38.23 -35.24 9.55
C LYS A 614 37.45 -34.87 10.82
N ASN A 615 37.82 -35.48 11.95
CA ASN A 615 37.31 -35.17 13.30
C ASN A 615 35.77 -35.24 13.45
N ASN A 616 35.09 -36.09 12.68
CA ASN A 616 33.65 -36.29 12.83
C ASN A 616 33.38 -37.36 13.90
N VAL A 617 32.36 -37.12 14.74
CA VAL A 617 31.95 -38.04 15.80
C VAL A 617 30.63 -38.71 15.40
N ILE A 618 30.64 -40.03 15.23
CA ILE A 618 29.45 -40.84 14.93
C ILE A 618 29.14 -41.68 16.18
N LYS A 619 28.06 -41.34 16.89
CA LYS A 619 27.54 -42.17 17.99
C LYS A 619 26.37 -43.00 17.48
N VAL A 620 26.59 -44.29 17.36
CA VAL A 620 25.57 -45.23 16.88
C VAL A 620 24.53 -45.49 17.96
N LYS A 621 23.32 -45.85 17.52
CA LYS A 621 22.27 -46.39 18.40
C LYS A 621 22.33 -47.89 18.44
#